data_AF-A0A432TE29-F1
#
_entry.id   AF-A0A432TE29-F1
#
_cell.length_a   1.000
_cell.length_b   1.000
_cell.length_c   1.000
_cell.angle_alpha   90.00
_cell.angle_beta   90.00
_cell.angle_gamma   90.00
#
_symmetry.space_group_name_H-M   'P 1'
#
loop_
_entity.id
_entity.type
_entity.pdbx_description
1 polymer ?
#
loop_
_entity_poly.entity_id
_entity_poly.type
_entity_poly.pdbx_seq_one_letter_code
_entity_poly.pdbx_strand_id
1 'polypeptide(L)'
;DAHLYANASAPAISGVALETAVKDYYKINSIVERLSKKFNLALMQAVARSAPLSDLEDTKKTKAWCAQIQQLLAQDLTPAQKHVVVFNDKTQEIEHTLSVYGVDNDTDFLGEAFFNSDDYKTIKKFSEAIESVFSEESFVEKKGKEIKAKNFTQVVKFLMDDAKKGQSFQRYKGLGEMNPEQLWETTMDPENRILLKVKIEDAIVADEVFSTLMGDEVEPRRNFIEKNALSVDNLDF
;
A
#
# COMPACT_ATOMS: atom_id res chain seq x y z
N ASP A 1 -6.70 -8.00 22.63
CA ASP A 1 -5.37 -8.60 22.77
C ASP A 1 -5.13 -9.62 21.68
N ALA A 2 -4.10 -9.36 20.88
CA ALA A 2 -3.62 -10.23 19.81
C ALA A 2 -2.13 -10.48 20.03
N HIS A 3 -1.68 -11.67 19.67
CA HIS A 3 -0.34 -12.15 19.94
C HIS A 3 0.25 -12.75 18.66
N LEU A 4 1.43 -12.29 18.25
CA LEU A 4 2.17 -12.83 17.12
C LEU A 4 3.33 -13.66 17.64
N TYR A 5 3.46 -14.90 17.17
CA TYR A 5 4.51 -15.82 17.57
C TYR A 5 5.36 -16.19 16.36
N ALA A 6 6.68 -16.09 16.50
CA ALA A 6 7.63 -16.54 15.49
C ALA A 6 7.63 -18.07 15.35
N ASN A 7 7.51 -18.75 16.50
CA ASN A 7 7.32 -20.20 16.67
C ASN A 7 6.72 -20.45 18.06
N ALA A 8 6.34 -21.70 18.36
CA ALA A 8 5.67 -22.06 19.62
C ALA A 8 6.52 -21.84 20.90
N SER A 9 7.84 -21.69 20.78
CA SER A 9 8.75 -21.50 21.92
C SER A 9 9.18 -20.04 22.12
N ALA A 10 8.96 -19.18 21.14
CA ALA A 10 9.36 -17.78 21.17
C ALA A 10 8.36 -16.92 21.97
N PRO A 11 8.83 -15.86 22.65
CA PRO A 11 7.94 -14.93 23.32
C PRO A 11 7.03 -14.22 22.30
N ALA A 12 5.78 -13.98 22.69
CA ALA A 12 4.79 -13.31 21.85
C ALA A 12 5.12 -11.83 21.64
N ILE A 13 5.04 -11.37 20.39
CA ILE A 13 4.97 -9.95 20.05
C ILE A 13 3.53 -9.49 20.25
N SER A 14 3.31 -8.56 21.18
CA SER A 14 1.97 -8.07 21.55
C SER A 14 2.02 -6.64 22.09
N GLY A 15 0.85 -6.05 22.36
CA GLY A 15 0.73 -4.69 22.90
C GLY A 15 1.39 -3.64 22.00
N VAL A 16 2.19 -2.76 22.60
CA VAL A 16 2.85 -1.63 21.91
C VAL A 16 3.75 -2.10 20.77
N ALA A 17 4.46 -3.22 20.92
CA ALA A 17 5.34 -3.73 19.87
C ALA A 17 4.56 -4.13 18.61
N LEU A 18 3.42 -4.80 18.79
CA LEU A 18 2.54 -5.17 17.68
C LEU A 18 1.88 -3.93 17.06
N GLU A 19 1.49 -2.95 17.87
CA GLU A 19 0.94 -1.68 17.39
C GLU A 19 1.93 -0.92 16.50
N THR A 20 3.19 -0.82 16.94
CA THR A 20 4.27 -0.20 16.15
C THR A 20 4.48 -0.95 14.84
N ALA A 21 4.52 -2.29 14.85
CA ALA A 21 4.67 -3.08 13.64
C ALA A 21 3.51 -2.85 12.65
N VAL A 22 2.27 -2.74 13.13
CA VAL A 22 1.10 -2.41 12.29
C VAL A 22 1.19 -1.00 11.72
N LYS A 23 1.63 -0.01 12.50
CA LYS A 23 1.86 1.36 12.01
C LYS A 23 2.94 1.40 10.93
N ASP A 24 4.04 0.70 11.13
CA ASP A 24 5.13 0.62 10.15
C ASP A 24 4.64 -0.10 8.89
N TYR A 25 3.84 -1.16 9.00
CA TYR A 25 3.23 -1.83 7.86
C TYR A 25 2.38 -0.88 7.01
N TYR A 26 1.52 -0.05 7.61
CA TYR A 26 0.75 0.94 6.86
C TYR A 26 1.63 2.01 6.21
N LYS A 27 2.70 2.43 6.90
CA LYS A 27 3.69 3.34 6.32
C LYS A 27 4.36 2.72 5.09
N ILE A 28 4.75 1.45 5.15
CA ILE A 28 5.32 0.73 4.00
C ILE A 28 4.33 0.65 2.85
N ASN A 29 3.06 0.32 3.12
CA ASN A 29 2.04 0.30 2.07
C ASN A 29 1.87 1.65 1.38
N SER A 30 1.90 2.77 2.13
CA SER A 30 1.82 4.10 1.53
C SER A 30 3.05 4.44 0.67
N ILE A 31 4.23 3.92 1.03
CA ILE A 31 5.45 4.05 0.22
C ILE A 31 5.31 3.22 -1.06
N VAL A 32 4.84 1.97 -0.95
CA VAL A 32 4.62 1.07 -2.10
C VAL A 32 3.63 1.68 -3.08
N GLU A 33 2.52 2.24 -2.60
CA GLU A 33 1.51 2.91 -3.43
C GLU A 33 2.06 4.17 -4.12
N ARG A 34 2.94 4.92 -3.45
CA ARG A 34 3.61 6.06 -4.08
C ARG A 34 4.63 5.60 -5.13
N LEU A 35 5.41 4.56 -4.84
CA LEU A 35 6.39 4.00 -5.78
C LEU A 35 5.71 3.34 -6.97
N SER A 36 4.50 2.80 -6.81
CA SER A 36 3.75 2.16 -7.91
C SER A 36 3.26 3.14 -8.97
N LYS A 37 3.39 4.46 -8.74
CA LYS A 37 3.18 5.48 -9.78
C LYS A 37 4.31 5.50 -10.81
N LYS A 38 5.50 5.01 -10.43
CA LYS A 38 6.69 4.97 -11.29
C LYS A 38 7.08 3.54 -11.68
N PHE A 39 6.90 2.59 -10.77
CA PHE A 39 7.31 1.21 -10.93
C PHE A 39 6.12 0.25 -10.92
N ASN A 40 6.29 -0.96 -11.40
CA ASN A 40 5.26 -1.98 -11.28
C ASN A 40 4.84 -2.24 -9.82
N LEU A 41 3.53 -2.27 -9.55
CA LEU A 41 2.99 -2.49 -8.20
C LEU A 41 3.40 -3.87 -7.63
N ALA A 42 3.30 -4.94 -8.43
CA ALA A 42 3.63 -6.28 -7.96
C ALA A 42 5.12 -6.38 -7.61
N LEU A 43 5.98 -5.74 -8.40
CA LEU A 43 7.41 -5.62 -8.09
C LEU A 43 7.62 -4.93 -6.74
N MET A 44 7.02 -3.76 -6.51
CA MET A 44 7.19 -3.03 -5.24
C MET A 44 6.66 -3.81 -4.03
N GLN A 45 5.54 -4.53 -4.18
CA GLN A 45 5.03 -5.43 -3.15
C GLN A 45 5.98 -6.61 -2.87
N ALA A 46 6.58 -7.19 -3.92
CA ALA A 46 7.56 -8.26 -3.77
C ALA A 46 8.84 -7.76 -3.08
N VAL A 47 9.31 -6.56 -3.42
CA VAL A 47 10.46 -5.90 -2.75
C VAL A 47 10.19 -5.67 -1.27
N ALA A 48 8.98 -5.26 -0.89
CA ALA A 48 8.63 -5.04 0.51
C ALA A 48 8.58 -6.34 1.34
N ARG A 49 8.38 -7.50 0.69
CA ARG A 49 8.27 -8.82 1.33
C ARG A 49 9.57 -9.64 1.26
N SER A 50 10.55 -9.21 0.49
CA SER A 50 11.79 -9.96 0.31
C SER A 50 12.81 -9.63 1.40
N ALA A 51 13.80 -10.51 1.55
CA ALA A 51 14.99 -10.18 2.32
C ALA A 51 15.67 -8.97 1.65
N PRO A 52 16.05 -7.94 2.41
CA PRO A 52 16.57 -6.73 1.81
C PRO A 52 17.97 -6.94 1.25
N LEU A 53 18.25 -6.23 0.16
CA LEU A 53 19.56 -6.14 -0.44
C LEU A 53 20.29 -4.91 0.14
N SER A 54 21.59 -5.03 0.39
CA SER A 54 22.37 -3.92 0.96
C SER A 54 22.96 -3.01 -0.10
N ASP A 55 23.47 -3.60 -1.16
CA ASP A 55 24.13 -2.94 -2.29
C ASP A 55 24.03 -3.85 -3.52
N LEU A 56 24.45 -3.33 -4.66
CA LEU A 56 24.51 -4.07 -5.92
C LEU A 56 25.91 -4.62 -6.22
N GLU A 57 26.89 -4.44 -5.30
CA GLU A 57 28.31 -4.78 -5.54
C GLU A 57 28.52 -6.30 -5.58
N ASP A 58 27.85 -7.05 -4.71
CA ASP A 58 27.93 -8.51 -4.70
C ASP A 58 26.97 -9.13 -5.72
N THR A 59 27.46 -9.31 -6.94
CA THR A 59 26.72 -9.91 -8.07
C THR A 59 26.06 -11.24 -7.71
N LYS A 60 26.67 -12.06 -6.84
CA LYS A 60 26.10 -13.36 -6.47
C LYS A 60 24.88 -13.18 -5.58
N LYS A 61 24.96 -12.29 -4.59
CA LYS A 61 23.81 -11.95 -3.74
C LYS A 61 22.71 -11.26 -4.53
N THR A 62 23.06 -10.33 -5.42
CA THR A 62 22.10 -9.61 -6.27
C THR A 62 21.34 -10.58 -7.17
N LYS A 63 22.03 -11.51 -7.85
CA LYS A 63 21.38 -12.54 -8.68
C LYS A 63 20.49 -13.49 -7.86
N ALA A 64 20.91 -13.84 -6.64
CA ALA A 64 20.07 -14.63 -5.72
C ALA A 64 18.81 -13.87 -5.27
N TRP A 65 18.93 -12.57 -5.01
CA TRP A 65 17.81 -11.70 -4.67
C TRP A 65 16.83 -11.58 -5.84
N CYS A 66 17.31 -11.40 -7.08
CA CYS A 66 16.45 -11.40 -8.27
C CYS A 66 15.65 -12.71 -8.40
N ALA A 67 16.28 -13.86 -8.14
CA ALA A 67 15.60 -15.15 -8.15
C ALA A 67 14.50 -15.25 -7.07
N GLN A 68 14.77 -14.72 -5.86
CA GLN A 68 13.77 -14.65 -4.78
C GLN A 68 12.58 -13.77 -5.16
N ILE A 69 12.83 -12.58 -5.70
CA ILE A 69 11.75 -11.67 -6.17
C ILE A 69 10.93 -12.36 -7.27
N GLN A 70 11.58 -13.00 -8.25
CA GLN A 70 10.88 -13.70 -9.32
C GLN A 70 9.99 -14.82 -8.80
N GLN A 71 10.44 -15.55 -7.75
CA GLN A 71 9.62 -16.57 -7.09
C GLN A 71 8.40 -15.97 -6.38
N LEU A 72 8.54 -14.80 -5.73
CA LEU A 72 7.43 -14.10 -5.09
C LEU A 72 6.42 -13.60 -6.13
N LEU A 73 6.90 -13.03 -7.23
CA LEU A 73 6.07 -12.56 -8.33
C LEU A 73 5.31 -13.70 -9.03
N ALA A 74 5.83 -14.92 -9.01
CA ALA A 74 5.19 -16.08 -9.63
C ALA A 74 3.96 -16.61 -8.88
N GLN A 75 3.72 -16.19 -7.64
CA GLN A 75 2.64 -16.75 -6.80
C GLN A 75 1.23 -16.31 -7.21
N ASP A 76 1.10 -15.12 -7.80
CA ASP A 76 -0.19 -14.47 -8.06
C ASP A 76 -0.41 -14.16 -9.56
N LEU A 77 0.21 -14.93 -10.47
CA LEU A 77 0.14 -14.70 -11.91
C LEU A 77 -1.01 -15.45 -12.60
N THR A 78 -1.59 -14.80 -13.61
CA THR A 78 -2.40 -15.50 -14.61
C THR A 78 -1.51 -16.24 -15.61
N PRO A 79 -1.99 -17.31 -16.29
CA PRO A 79 -1.18 -18.03 -17.28
C PRO A 79 -0.69 -17.19 -18.46
N ALA A 80 -1.32 -16.03 -18.71
CA ALA A 80 -0.93 -15.10 -19.76
C ALA A 80 0.20 -14.15 -19.34
N GLN A 81 0.47 -14.02 -18.05
CA GLN A 81 1.43 -13.07 -17.50
C GLN A 81 2.73 -13.75 -17.10
N LYS A 82 3.84 -13.04 -17.30
CA LYS A 82 5.16 -13.49 -16.90
C LYS A 82 5.98 -12.30 -16.40
N HIS A 83 6.45 -12.40 -15.17
CA HIS A 83 7.48 -11.50 -14.66
C HIS A 83 8.86 -12.11 -14.87
N VAL A 84 9.81 -11.29 -15.31
CA VAL A 84 11.23 -11.64 -15.41
C VAL A 84 12.02 -10.60 -14.63
N VAL A 85 12.93 -11.05 -13.75
CA VAL A 85 13.79 -10.18 -12.95
C VAL A 85 15.24 -10.61 -13.13
N VAL A 86 16.08 -9.74 -13.66
CA VAL A 86 17.47 -10.04 -14.01
C VAL A 86 18.39 -8.91 -13.54
N PHE A 87 19.56 -9.26 -13.04
CA PHE A 87 20.61 -8.28 -12.78
C PHE A 87 21.48 -8.09 -14.02
N ASN A 88 21.60 -6.85 -14.50
CA ASN A 88 22.45 -6.49 -15.62
C ASN A 88 23.82 -6.00 -15.12
N ASP A 89 24.84 -6.84 -15.33
CA ASP A 89 26.21 -6.58 -14.87
C ASP A 89 26.84 -5.32 -15.51
N LYS A 90 26.35 -4.86 -16.68
CA LYS A 90 26.90 -3.70 -17.40
C LYS A 90 26.35 -2.38 -16.89
N THR A 91 25.05 -2.32 -16.63
CA THR A 91 24.38 -1.11 -16.14
C THR A 91 24.41 -1.03 -14.62
N GLN A 92 24.70 -2.14 -13.93
CA GLN A 92 24.61 -2.27 -12.47
C GLN A 92 23.19 -1.97 -11.99
N GLU A 93 22.19 -2.49 -12.72
CA GLU A 93 20.77 -2.32 -12.42
C GLU A 93 20.06 -3.67 -12.41
N ILE A 94 19.01 -3.75 -11.61
CA ILE A 94 18.06 -4.86 -11.66
C ILE A 94 16.93 -4.46 -12.59
N GLU A 95 16.76 -5.25 -13.64
CA GLU A 95 15.74 -5.08 -14.66
C GLU A 95 14.57 -6.00 -14.34
N HIS A 96 13.37 -5.43 -14.32
CA HIS A 96 12.13 -6.17 -14.21
C HIS A 96 11.31 -5.95 -15.48
N THR A 97 10.77 -7.03 -16.03
CA THR A 97 9.87 -6.96 -17.19
C THR A 97 8.60 -7.77 -16.89
N LEU A 98 7.44 -7.16 -17.12
CA LEU A 98 6.15 -7.85 -17.17
C LEU A 98 5.73 -8.03 -18.62
N SER A 99 5.63 -9.28 -19.06
CA SER A 99 5.06 -9.65 -20.35
C SER A 99 3.65 -10.21 -20.19
N VAL A 100 2.74 -9.83 -21.08
CA VAL A 100 1.36 -10.37 -21.16
C VAL A 100 1.14 -10.89 -22.58
N TYR A 101 0.75 -12.15 -22.71
CA TYR A 101 0.66 -12.86 -24.00
C TYR A 101 1.95 -12.78 -24.84
N GLY A 102 3.11 -12.74 -24.17
CA GLY A 102 4.42 -12.64 -24.83
C GLY A 102 4.81 -11.24 -25.31
N VAL A 103 3.99 -10.22 -25.03
CA VAL A 103 4.31 -8.81 -25.30
C VAL A 103 4.72 -8.13 -24.01
N ASP A 104 5.87 -7.45 -24.01
CA ASP A 104 6.36 -6.69 -22.87
C ASP A 104 5.48 -5.44 -22.69
N ASN A 105 4.84 -5.35 -21.53
CA ASN A 105 3.92 -4.25 -21.19
C ASN A 105 4.57 -3.25 -20.23
N ASP A 106 5.44 -3.73 -19.34
CA ASP A 106 6.06 -2.92 -18.31
C ASP A 106 7.53 -3.29 -18.17
N THR A 107 8.40 -2.31 -17.98
CA THR A 107 9.84 -2.51 -17.79
C THR A 107 10.38 -1.50 -16.80
N ASP A 108 10.91 -2.00 -15.69
CA ASP A 108 11.43 -1.23 -14.58
C ASP A 108 12.92 -1.45 -14.40
N PHE A 109 13.61 -0.41 -13.95
CA PHE A 109 15.03 -0.43 -13.65
C PHE A 109 15.26 0.01 -12.20
N LEU A 110 15.80 -0.88 -11.37
CA LEU A 110 16.19 -0.61 -9.99
C LEU A 110 17.72 -0.51 -9.93
N GLY A 111 18.24 0.71 -10.03
CA GLY A 111 19.66 1.01 -9.87
C GLY A 111 20.03 1.50 -8.47
N GLU A 112 21.29 1.88 -8.29
CA GLU A 112 21.84 2.33 -7.00
C GLU A 112 21.01 3.44 -6.32
N ALA A 113 20.50 4.41 -7.09
CA ALA A 113 19.68 5.49 -6.57
C ALA A 113 18.39 5.00 -5.87
N PHE A 114 17.81 3.88 -6.32
CA PHE A 114 16.66 3.26 -5.67
C PHE A 114 17.05 2.68 -4.31
N PHE A 115 18.13 1.88 -4.25
CA PHE A 115 18.60 1.24 -3.03
C PHE A 115 19.12 2.26 -1.99
N ASN A 116 19.61 3.41 -2.43
CA ASN A 116 20.04 4.51 -1.57
C ASN A 116 18.91 5.46 -1.17
N SER A 117 17.72 5.33 -1.74
CA SER A 117 16.57 6.17 -1.39
C SER A 117 16.10 5.97 0.05
N ASP A 118 15.51 7.00 0.65
CA ASP A 118 14.93 6.92 1.99
C ASP A 118 13.75 5.96 2.05
N ASP A 119 13.03 5.82 0.93
CA ASP A 119 11.92 4.88 0.77
C ASP A 119 12.41 3.44 0.91
N TYR A 120 13.42 3.05 0.14
CA TYR A 120 13.99 1.70 0.22
C TYR A 120 14.63 1.45 1.58
N LYS A 121 15.35 2.42 2.15
CA LYS A 121 15.91 2.30 3.50
C LYS A 121 14.84 2.06 4.56
N THR A 122 13.66 2.68 4.41
CA THR A 122 12.53 2.46 5.32
C THR A 122 11.95 1.05 5.13
N ILE A 123 11.77 0.60 3.89
CA ILE A 123 11.33 -0.77 3.55
C ILE A 123 12.31 -1.80 4.13
N LYS A 124 13.63 -1.59 3.91
CA LYS A 124 14.70 -2.45 4.42
C LYS A 124 14.63 -2.61 5.94
N LYS A 125 14.54 -1.50 6.68
CA LYS A 125 14.42 -1.53 8.15
C LYS A 125 13.21 -2.33 8.61
N PHE A 126 12.06 -2.17 7.95
CA PHE A 126 10.85 -2.93 8.28
C PHE A 126 11.02 -4.42 7.99
N SER A 127 11.56 -4.78 6.82
CA SER A 127 11.80 -6.18 6.45
C SER A 127 12.79 -6.86 7.41
N GLU A 128 13.87 -6.18 7.80
CA GLU A 128 14.84 -6.68 8.78
C GLU A 128 14.24 -6.85 10.18
N ALA A 129 13.36 -5.95 10.61
CA ALA A 129 12.80 -5.98 11.96
C ALA A 129 11.62 -6.94 12.11
N ILE A 130 10.78 -7.07 11.08
CA ILE A 130 9.49 -7.77 11.15
C ILE A 130 9.46 -9.01 10.27
N GLU A 131 9.73 -8.88 8.96
CA GLU A 131 9.63 -10.02 8.03
C GLU A 131 10.69 -11.10 8.32
N SER A 132 11.87 -10.73 8.83
CA SER A 132 12.92 -11.67 9.24
C SER A 132 12.52 -12.62 10.37
N VAL A 133 11.50 -12.25 11.17
CA VAL A 133 11.01 -13.03 12.30
C VAL A 133 10.10 -14.18 11.83
N PHE A 134 9.55 -14.07 10.62
CA PHE A 134 8.64 -15.07 10.08
C PHE A 134 9.36 -16.34 9.65
N SER A 135 8.75 -17.48 9.99
CA SER A 135 9.13 -18.82 9.57
C SER A 135 7.88 -19.61 9.21
N GLU A 136 8.03 -20.83 8.68
CA GLU A 136 6.89 -21.71 8.37
C GLU A 136 6.05 -22.10 9.61
N GLU A 137 6.59 -21.89 10.81
CA GLU A 137 5.92 -22.14 12.09
C GLU A 137 5.27 -20.89 12.70
N SER A 138 5.40 -19.72 12.06
CA SER A 138 4.84 -18.48 12.60
C SER A 138 3.33 -18.46 12.57
N PHE A 139 2.72 -17.96 13.65
CA PHE A 139 1.28 -17.88 13.79
C PHE A 139 0.84 -16.63 14.56
N VAL A 140 -0.39 -16.20 14.28
CA VAL A 140 -1.07 -15.13 15.01
C VAL A 140 -2.26 -15.71 15.76
N GLU A 141 -2.40 -15.31 17.02
CA GLU A 141 -3.50 -15.68 17.89
C GLU A 141 -4.29 -14.44 18.32
N LYS A 142 -5.62 -14.53 18.25
CA LYS A 142 -6.52 -13.53 18.82
C LYS A 142 -7.75 -14.20 19.39
N LYS A 143 -8.01 -13.99 20.70
CA LYS A 143 -9.17 -14.54 21.43
C LYS A 143 -9.34 -16.06 21.22
N GLY A 144 -8.25 -16.83 21.28
CA GLY A 144 -8.26 -18.30 21.11
C GLY A 144 -8.42 -18.80 19.67
N LYS A 145 -8.44 -17.91 18.66
CA LYS A 145 -8.33 -18.30 17.25
C LYS A 145 -6.89 -18.14 16.79
N GLU A 146 -6.35 -19.21 16.22
CA GLU A 146 -4.99 -19.27 15.69
C GLU A 146 -5.01 -19.41 14.17
N ILE A 147 -4.15 -18.64 13.48
CA ILE A 147 -3.89 -18.80 12.06
C ILE A 147 -2.38 -18.75 11.82
N LYS A 148 -1.87 -19.72 11.04
CA LYS A 148 -0.50 -19.69 10.52
C LYS A 148 -0.32 -18.51 9.56
N ALA A 149 0.74 -17.75 9.76
CA ALA A 149 1.04 -16.58 8.95
C ALA A 149 2.47 -16.67 8.41
N LYS A 150 2.61 -16.58 7.08
CA LYS A 150 3.90 -16.63 6.38
C LYS A 150 4.59 -15.26 6.29
N ASN A 151 3.83 -14.19 6.49
CA ASN A 151 4.30 -12.81 6.41
C ASN A 151 3.37 -11.89 7.21
N PHE A 152 3.82 -10.67 7.42
CA PHE A 152 3.07 -9.71 8.24
C PHE A 152 1.76 -9.26 7.58
N THR A 153 1.67 -9.31 6.25
CA THR A 153 0.43 -9.00 5.52
C THR A 153 -0.71 -9.95 5.93
N GLN A 154 -0.44 -11.25 6.08
CA GLN A 154 -1.43 -12.22 6.54
C GLN A 154 -1.87 -11.97 7.99
N VAL A 155 -0.95 -11.54 8.85
CA VAL A 155 -1.25 -11.15 10.23
C VAL A 155 -2.22 -9.97 10.24
N VAL A 156 -1.91 -8.88 9.56
CA VAL A 156 -2.76 -7.68 9.51
C VAL A 156 -4.13 -8.03 8.90
N LYS A 157 -4.17 -8.82 7.82
CA LYS A 157 -5.42 -9.27 7.22
C LYS A 157 -6.29 -10.03 8.21
N PHE A 158 -5.74 -11.01 8.93
CA PHE A 158 -6.48 -11.75 9.95
C PHE A 158 -7.04 -10.83 11.05
N LEU A 159 -6.20 -9.91 11.55
CA LEU A 159 -6.61 -8.99 12.61
C LEU A 159 -7.72 -8.04 12.16
N MET A 160 -7.64 -7.55 10.93
CA MET A 160 -8.64 -6.68 10.31
C MET A 160 -9.95 -7.41 10.00
N ASP A 161 -9.88 -8.61 9.44
CA ASP A 161 -11.06 -9.43 9.17
C ASP A 161 -11.77 -9.81 10.47
N ASP A 162 -11.03 -10.16 11.52
CA ASP A 162 -11.62 -10.40 12.84
C ASP A 162 -12.20 -9.13 13.47
N ALA A 163 -11.57 -7.96 13.27
CA ALA A 163 -12.10 -6.69 13.76
C ALA A 163 -13.41 -6.30 13.04
N LYS A 164 -13.51 -6.52 11.73
CA LYS A 164 -14.70 -6.22 10.93
C LYS A 164 -15.88 -7.15 11.22
N LYS A 165 -15.64 -8.36 11.76
CA LYS A 165 -16.72 -9.31 12.07
C LYS A 165 -17.72 -8.71 13.04
N GLY A 166 -18.99 -8.69 12.63
CA GLY A 166 -20.10 -8.17 13.43
C GLY A 166 -20.22 -6.64 13.43
N GLN A 167 -19.38 -5.92 12.68
CA GLN A 167 -19.52 -4.48 12.49
C GLN A 167 -20.19 -4.19 11.14
N SER A 168 -21.16 -3.27 11.15
CA SER A 168 -21.72 -2.68 9.94
C SER A 168 -21.20 -1.25 9.80
N PHE A 169 -20.68 -0.93 8.62
CA PHE A 169 -20.26 0.43 8.29
C PHE A 169 -21.33 1.08 7.42
N GLN A 170 -21.74 2.30 7.78
CA GLN A 170 -22.64 3.12 6.98
C GLN A 170 -21.90 4.40 6.58
N ARG A 171 -21.76 4.61 5.27
CA ARG A 171 -21.22 5.86 4.71
C ARG A 171 -22.40 6.74 4.33
N TYR A 172 -22.52 7.90 4.98
CA TYR A 172 -23.51 8.91 4.62
C TYR A 172 -23.08 9.62 3.34
N LYS A 173 -23.84 9.48 2.24
CA LYS A 173 -23.55 10.17 0.97
C LYS A 173 -24.28 11.52 0.87
N GLY A 174 -25.35 11.71 1.63
CA GLY A 174 -26.03 12.99 1.80
C GLY A 174 -26.52 13.23 3.23
N LEU A 175 -26.76 14.50 3.57
CA LEU A 175 -27.27 14.88 4.89
C LEU A 175 -28.66 14.28 5.19
N GLY A 176 -29.45 14.02 4.15
CA GLY A 176 -30.79 13.43 4.28
C GLY A 176 -30.80 11.93 4.64
N GLU A 177 -29.64 11.26 4.67
CA GLU A 177 -29.51 9.88 5.14
C GLU A 177 -29.41 9.77 6.67
N MET A 178 -29.24 10.90 7.36
CA MET A 178 -29.16 10.99 8.80
C MET A 178 -30.52 11.34 9.41
N ASN A 179 -30.83 10.77 10.57
CA ASN A 179 -31.96 11.23 11.38
C ASN A 179 -31.64 12.61 11.99
N PRO A 180 -32.65 13.44 12.32
CA PRO A 180 -32.43 14.80 12.85
C PRO A 180 -31.52 14.87 14.09
N GLU A 181 -31.64 13.90 15.02
CA GLU A 181 -30.79 13.81 16.22
C GLU A 181 -29.32 13.57 15.85
N GLN A 182 -29.06 12.66 14.90
CA GLN A 182 -27.70 12.37 14.42
C GLN A 182 -27.10 13.58 13.71
N LEU A 183 -27.89 14.29 12.88
CA LEU A 183 -27.42 15.50 12.20
C LEU A 183 -27.07 16.60 13.21
N TRP A 184 -27.88 16.75 14.26
CA TRP A 184 -27.60 17.69 15.33
C TRP A 184 -26.27 17.37 16.04
N GLU A 185 -26.15 16.15 16.57
CA GLU A 185 -24.98 15.71 17.34
C GLU A 185 -23.68 15.74 16.53
N THR A 186 -23.72 15.32 15.26
CA THR A 186 -22.51 15.19 14.44
C THR A 186 -22.11 16.48 13.73
N THR A 187 -23.08 17.32 13.35
CA THR A 187 -22.84 18.42 12.39
C THR A 187 -23.19 19.81 12.96
N MET A 188 -24.17 19.92 13.85
CA MET A 188 -24.68 21.23 14.30
C MET A 188 -24.25 21.65 15.71
N ASP A 189 -24.04 20.67 16.60
CA ASP A 189 -23.67 20.90 18.00
C ASP A 189 -22.32 21.66 18.11
N PRO A 190 -22.28 22.86 18.73
CA PRO A 190 -21.05 23.63 18.89
C PRO A 190 -19.87 22.89 19.54
N GLU A 191 -20.14 21.93 20.42
CA GLU A 191 -19.10 21.16 21.12
C GLU A 191 -18.46 20.09 20.21
N ASN A 192 -19.23 19.54 19.27
CA ASN A 192 -18.83 18.39 18.44
C ASN A 192 -18.59 18.74 16.96
N ARG A 193 -19.14 19.86 16.47
CA ARG A 193 -19.09 20.23 15.07
C ARG A 193 -17.67 20.59 14.63
N ILE A 194 -17.36 20.21 13.39
CA ILE A 194 -16.12 20.59 12.71
C ILE A 194 -16.49 21.61 11.63
N LEU A 195 -16.02 22.85 11.78
CA LEU A 195 -16.24 23.92 10.81
C LEU A 195 -14.98 24.19 9.99
N LEU A 196 -15.15 24.34 8.67
CA LEU A 196 -14.11 24.80 7.77
C LEU A 196 -14.29 26.29 7.48
N LYS A 197 -13.26 27.10 7.74
CA LYS A 197 -13.27 28.54 7.46
C LYS A 197 -12.81 28.81 6.02
N VAL A 198 -13.72 29.32 5.20
CA VAL A 198 -13.46 29.71 3.80
C VAL A 198 -12.66 31.01 3.74
N LYS A 199 -11.64 31.06 2.89
CA LYS A 199 -10.84 32.25 2.59
C LYS A 199 -11.16 32.82 1.20
N ILE A 200 -10.63 34.00 0.90
CA ILE A 200 -10.83 34.65 -0.41
C ILE A 200 -10.21 33.81 -1.52
N GLU A 201 -9.05 33.19 -1.25
CA GLU A 201 -8.36 32.33 -2.21
C GLU A 201 -9.22 31.11 -2.60
N ASP A 202 -9.95 30.52 -1.64
CA ASP A 202 -10.85 29.40 -1.90
C ASP A 202 -12.00 29.80 -2.82
N ALA A 203 -12.53 31.02 -2.67
CA ALA A 203 -13.58 31.54 -3.53
C ALA A 203 -13.12 31.75 -4.98
N ILE A 204 -11.88 32.21 -5.17
CA ILE A 204 -11.26 32.36 -6.50
C ILE A 204 -11.10 30.99 -7.16
N VAL A 205 -10.57 30.00 -6.43
CA VAL A 205 -10.42 28.63 -6.94
C VAL A 205 -11.79 28.02 -7.28
N ALA A 206 -12.81 28.25 -6.45
CA ALA A 206 -14.16 27.75 -6.72
C ALA A 206 -14.76 28.35 -8.01
N ASP A 207 -14.56 29.65 -8.25
CA ASP A 207 -15.03 30.33 -9.47
C ASP A 207 -14.30 29.85 -10.72
N GLU A 208 -12.98 29.63 -10.63
CA GLU A 208 -12.19 29.05 -11.72
C GLU A 208 -12.65 27.63 -12.07
N VAL A 209 -12.87 26.77 -11.07
CA VAL A 209 -13.38 25.41 -11.26
C VAL A 209 -14.80 25.45 -11.84
N PHE A 210 -15.67 26.33 -11.34
CA PHE A 210 -17.02 26.50 -11.87
C PHE A 210 -16.99 26.92 -13.34
N SER A 211 -16.21 27.95 -13.68
CA SER A 211 -16.06 28.44 -15.05
C SER A 211 -15.46 27.37 -15.98
N THR A 212 -14.51 26.58 -15.49
CA THR A 212 -13.91 25.47 -16.27
C THR A 212 -14.92 24.36 -16.54
N LEU A 213 -15.76 24.00 -15.56
CA LEU A 213 -16.72 22.90 -15.67
C LEU A 213 -18.03 23.29 -16.35
N MET A 214 -18.48 24.54 -16.17
CA MET A 214 -19.78 25.03 -16.63
C MET A 214 -19.68 26.06 -17.77
N GLY A 215 -18.48 26.54 -18.11
CA GLY A 215 -18.26 27.47 -19.22
C GLY A 215 -18.34 26.80 -20.59
N ASP A 216 -18.41 27.59 -21.65
CA ASP A 216 -18.70 27.09 -23.01
C ASP A 216 -17.54 26.32 -23.67
N GLU A 217 -16.31 26.51 -23.17
CA GLU A 217 -15.10 25.91 -23.72
C GLU A 217 -14.99 24.43 -23.35
N VAL A 218 -15.01 23.55 -24.36
CA VAL A 218 -15.01 22.09 -24.18
C VAL A 218 -13.63 21.56 -23.81
N GLU A 219 -12.55 22.13 -24.36
CA GLU A 219 -11.18 21.61 -24.19
C GLU A 219 -10.68 21.71 -22.74
N PRO A 220 -10.82 22.86 -22.03
CA PRO A 220 -10.41 22.97 -20.63
C PRO A 220 -11.19 22.01 -19.72
N ARG A 221 -12.50 21.85 -19.98
CA ARG A 221 -13.36 20.91 -19.27
C ARG A 221 -12.89 19.47 -19.44
N ARG A 222 -12.58 19.05 -20.69
CA ARG A 222 -12.10 17.69 -20.96
C ARG A 222 -10.79 17.39 -20.24
N ASN A 223 -9.82 18.29 -20.34
CA ASN A 223 -8.53 18.14 -19.67
C ASN A 223 -8.67 18.08 -18.14
N PHE A 224 -9.57 18.88 -17.57
CA PHE A 224 -9.86 18.83 -16.14
C PHE A 224 -10.41 17.46 -15.72
N ILE A 225 -11.38 16.92 -16.46
CA ILE A 225 -11.97 15.60 -16.18
C ILE A 225 -10.90 14.51 -16.31
N GLU A 226 -10.15 14.47 -17.41
CA GLU A 226 -9.14 13.42 -17.65
C GLU A 226 -8.02 13.43 -16.60
N LYS A 227 -7.53 14.62 -16.22
CA LYS A 227 -6.49 14.75 -15.19
C LYS A 227 -6.96 14.25 -13.82
N ASN A 228 -8.22 14.50 -13.48
CA ASN A 228 -8.77 14.14 -12.16
C ASN A 228 -9.45 12.76 -12.16
N ALA A 229 -9.70 12.14 -13.32
CA ALA A 229 -10.42 10.87 -13.43
C ALA A 229 -9.79 9.73 -12.61
N LEU A 230 -8.46 9.69 -12.52
CA LEU A 230 -7.71 8.70 -11.75
C LEU A 230 -7.47 9.11 -10.29
N SER A 231 -7.85 10.33 -9.90
CA SER A 231 -7.70 10.82 -8.52
C SER A 231 -8.93 10.50 -7.65
N VAL A 232 -9.98 9.93 -8.24
CA VAL A 232 -11.22 9.66 -7.54
C VAL A 232 -11.31 8.18 -7.17
N ASP A 233 -10.83 7.85 -5.98
CA ASP A 233 -10.83 6.47 -5.47
C ASP A 233 -12.21 6.00 -4.92
N ASN A 234 -13.13 6.93 -4.60
CA ASN A 234 -14.26 6.64 -3.73
C ASN A 234 -15.61 7.20 -4.22
N LEU A 235 -15.91 7.09 -5.53
CA LEU A 235 -17.20 7.53 -6.09
C LEU A 235 -18.36 6.57 -5.75
N ASP A 236 -18.14 5.25 -5.82
CA ASP A 236 -19.16 4.26 -5.52
C ASP A 236 -18.57 2.99 -4.89
N PHE A 237 -18.61 2.95 -3.56
CA PHE A 237 -18.72 1.70 -2.79
C PHE A 237 -19.98 1.80 -1.92
#